data_AF-A0A448TVG8-F1
#
_entry.id   AF-A0A448TVG8-F1
#
_cell.length_a   1.000
_cell.length_b   1.000
_cell.length_c   1.000
_cell.angle_alpha   90.00
_cell.angle_beta   90.00
_cell.angle_gamma   90.00
#
_symmetry.space_group_name_H-M   'P 1'
#
loop_
_entity.id
_entity.type
_entity.pdbx_description
1 polymer ?
#
loop_
_entity_poly.entity_id
_entity_poly.type
_entity_poly.pdbx_seq_one_letter_code
_entity_poly.pdbx_strand_id
1 'polypeptide(L)'
;MPINFTVIFRDSLNFVRNKPKFLLNFSLIFSVEILVLNFLFGQINPAFASGINIQPGEFVFTRSILGLAIISLLLNVILYAFTILRVHQISYQKTTNWQAIFYIFSKKILTLILTMIIVTLPILMGAVNLIIASLQGSASVASLLISIVGLFIFIRLNLTFVDCLITADSFVNSFKRVWLIGARQNKNLIVFFLINYLVFPFISNNIAHIFADNTVLAPIFIWLSSVVYVFSLVFTYRFYTCFMQVNSVSSVENK
;
A
#
# COMPACT_ATOMS: atom_id res chain seq x y z
N MET A 1 8.73 0.41 25.02
CA MET A 1 10.01 0.69 24.31
C MET A 1 9.75 1.60 23.11
N PRO A 2 10.61 2.58 22.82
CA PRO A 2 10.47 3.42 21.63
C PRO A 2 10.69 2.58 20.37
N ILE A 3 9.86 2.77 19.34
CA ILE A 3 10.03 2.12 18.05
C ILE A 3 11.25 2.74 17.35
N ASN A 4 12.25 1.91 17.02
CA ASN A 4 13.43 2.34 16.29
C ASN A 4 13.30 1.98 14.79
N PHE A 5 13.03 2.98 13.95
CA PHE A 5 12.88 2.80 12.51
C PHE A 5 14.15 2.29 11.83
N THR A 6 15.34 2.64 12.32
CA THR A 6 16.62 2.15 11.78
C THR A 6 16.77 0.64 11.98
N VAL A 7 16.32 0.13 13.12
CA VAL A 7 16.32 -1.32 13.40
C VAL A 7 15.33 -2.02 12.47
N ILE A 8 14.10 -1.50 12.35
CA ILE A 8 13.09 -2.08 11.44
C ILE A 8 13.56 -2.09 9.99
N PHE A 9 14.21 -1.02 9.54
CA PHE A 9 14.76 -0.92 8.20
C PHE A 9 15.88 -1.95 7.99
N ARG A 10 16.82 -2.05 8.94
CA ARG A 10 17.91 -3.03 8.90
C ARG A 10 17.37 -4.46 8.87
N ASP A 11 16.36 -4.76 9.67
CA ASP A 11 15.74 -6.08 9.72
C ASP A 11 14.99 -6.42 8.44
N SER A 12 14.32 -5.43 7.84
CA SER A 12 13.68 -5.55 6.52
C SER A 12 14.72 -5.85 5.44
N LEU A 13 15.86 -5.15 5.47
CA LEU A 13 16.97 -5.37 4.54
C LEU A 13 17.58 -6.76 4.71
N ASN A 14 17.83 -7.17 5.95
CA ASN A 14 18.37 -8.50 6.27
C ASN A 14 17.43 -9.61 5.82
N PHE A 15 16.12 -9.44 6.00
CA PHE A 15 15.12 -10.40 5.51
C PHE A 15 15.18 -10.58 4.00
N VAL A 16 15.19 -9.46 3.26
CA VAL A 16 15.24 -9.48 1.79
C VAL A 16 16.54 -10.10 1.29
N ARG A 17 17.68 -9.75 1.90
CA ARG A 17 18.99 -10.33 1.59
C ARG A 17 19.04 -11.83 1.84
N ASN A 18 18.45 -12.30 2.93
CA ASN A 18 18.46 -13.72 3.31
C ASN A 18 17.43 -14.56 2.54
N LYS A 19 16.47 -13.93 1.86
CA LYS A 19 15.40 -14.60 1.10
C LYS A 19 15.32 -14.04 -0.33
N PRO A 20 16.39 -14.17 -1.14
CA PRO A 20 16.45 -13.58 -2.47
C PRO A 20 15.40 -14.15 -3.43
N LYS A 21 15.08 -15.45 -3.30
CA LYS A 21 14.02 -16.11 -4.10
C LYS A 21 12.63 -15.48 -3.84
N PHE A 22 12.35 -15.08 -2.60
CA PHE A 22 11.09 -14.39 -2.28
C PHE A 22 11.04 -13.02 -2.96
N LEU A 23 12.10 -12.22 -2.81
CA LEU A 23 12.18 -10.89 -3.42
C LEU A 23 12.04 -10.98 -4.94
N LEU A 24 12.79 -11.87 -5.58
CA LEU A 24 12.80 -12.04 -7.02
C LEU A 24 11.42 -12.44 -7.55
N ASN A 25 10.77 -13.45 -6.93
CA ASN A 25 9.47 -13.91 -7.42
C ASN A 25 8.38 -12.83 -7.28
N PHE A 26 8.29 -12.17 -6.13
CA PHE A 26 7.25 -11.15 -5.94
C PHE A 26 7.54 -9.89 -6.75
N SER A 27 8.80 -9.45 -6.86
CA SER A 27 9.14 -8.30 -7.72
C SER A 27 8.84 -8.58 -9.19
N LEU A 28 9.07 -9.81 -9.68
CA LEU A 28 8.66 -10.19 -11.03
C LEU A 28 7.14 -10.14 -11.20
N ILE A 29 6.37 -10.69 -10.26
CA ILE A 29 4.90 -10.66 -10.31
C ILE A 29 4.39 -9.22 -10.36
N PHE A 30 4.88 -8.33 -9.49
CA PHE A 30 4.51 -6.92 -9.50
C PHE A 30 4.94 -6.22 -10.80
N SER A 31 6.13 -6.53 -11.32
CA SER A 31 6.59 -5.94 -12.58
C SER A 31 5.72 -6.33 -13.77
N VAL A 32 5.27 -7.59 -13.82
CA VAL A 32 4.36 -8.10 -14.85
C VAL A 32 2.99 -7.44 -14.70
N GLU A 33 2.47 -7.29 -13.48
CA GLU A 33 1.24 -6.55 -13.21
C GLU A 33 1.33 -5.13 -13.78
N ILE A 34 2.38 -4.38 -13.44
CA ILE A 34 2.57 -3.00 -13.90
C ILE A 34 2.65 -2.95 -15.44
N LEU A 35 3.40 -3.86 -16.07
CA LEU A 35 3.53 -3.93 -17.53
C LEU A 35 2.18 -4.21 -18.21
N VAL A 36 1.42 -5.18 -17.70
CA VAL A 36 0.10 -5.53 -18.23
C VAL A 36 -0.87 -4.36 -18.07
N LEU A 37 -0.89 -3.72 -16.90
CA LEU A 37 -1.74 -2.55 -16.67
C LEU A 37 -1.37 -1.39 -17.60
N ASN A 38 -0.09 -1.05 -17.72
CA ASN A 38 0.36 0.01 -18.62
C ASN A 38 0.00 -0.29 -20.08
N PHE A 39 0.17 -1.53 -20.51
CA PHE A 39 -0.25 -1.96 -21.84
C PHE A 39 -1.76 -1.77 -22.05
N LEU A 40 -2.60 -2.24 -21.12
CA LEU A 40 -4.06 -2.10 -21.21
C LEU A 40 -4.51 -0.63 -21.16
N PHE A 41 -3.88 0.20 -20.33
CA PHE A 41 -4.14 1.64 -20.30
C PHE A 41 -3.77 2.30 -21.63
N GLY A 42 -2.64 1.93 -22.23
CA GLY A 42 -2.22 2.43 -23.54
C GLY A 42 -3.18 2.07 -24.68
N GLN A 43 -3.86 0.91 -24.61
CA GLN A 43 -4.89 0.52 -25.59
C GLN A 43 -6.19 1.35 -25.43
N ILE A 44 -6.57 1.66 -24.19
CA ILE A 44 -7.82 2.38 -23.90
C ILE A 44 -7.66 3.88 -24.13
N ASN A 45 -6.47 4.42 -23.88
CA ASN A 45 -6.17 5.82 -24.09
C ASN A 45 -4.77 6.01 -24.70
N PRO A 46 -4.68 6.23 -26.02
CA PRO A 46 -3.40 6.40 -26.70
C PRO A 46 -2.63 7.68 -26.28
N ALA A 47 -3.27 8.63 -25.58
CA ALA A 47 -2.59 9.76 -24.96
C ALA A 47 -1.65 9.32 -23.83
N PHE A 48 -1.98 8.25 -23.09
CA PHE A 48 -1.07 7.64 -22.11
C PHE A 48 0.11 6.92 -22.76
N ALA A 49 -0.06 6.40 -23.98
CA ALA A 49 0.99 5.71 -24.72
C ALA A 49 1.98 6.65 -25.43
N SER A 50 1.58 7.91 -25.66
CA SER A 50 2.33 8.88 -26.47
C SER A 50 3.07 9.96 -25.66
N GLY A 51 2.98 9.93 -24.32
CA GLY A 51 3.70 10.89 -23.45
C GLY A 51 3.27 12.35 -23.66
N ILE A 52 2.15 12.59 -24.34
CA ILE A 52 1.62 13.94 -24.56
C ILE A 52 1.12 14.45 -23.21
N ASN A 53 1.60 15.62 -22.79
CA ASN A 53 1.14 16.33 -21.59
C ASN A 53 -0.38 16.47 -21.64
N ILE A 54 -1.07 15.59 -20.93
CA ILE A 54 -2.53 15.64 -20.79
C ILE A 54 -2.82 16.92 -20.02
N GLN A 55 -3.44 17.90 -20.67
CA GLN A 55 -3.93 19.08 -19.98
C GLN A 55 -4.93 18.63 -18.90
N PRO A 56 -4.90 19.19 -17.69
CA PRO A 56 -5.73 18.73 -16.56
C PRO A 56 -7.26 18.81 -16.80
N GLY A 57 -7.71 19.38 -17.93
CA GLY A 57 -9.10 19.38 -18.37
C GLY A 57 -9.51 18.27 -19.36
N GLU A 58 -8.58 17.48 -19.89
CA GLU A 58 -8.84 16.43 -20.90
C GLU A 58 -8.86 15.01 -20.32
N PHE A 59 -8.95 14.87 -18.99
CA PHE A 59 -9.22 13.57 -18.36
C PHE A 59 -10.66 13.13 -18.63
N VAL A 60 -10.88 12.56 -19.81
CA VAL A 60 -12.15 11.90 -20.14
C VAL A 60 -12.21 10.59 -19.36
N PHE A 61 -12.91 10.59 -18.23
CA PHE A 61 -13.27 9.38 -17.50
C PHE A 61 -14.25 8.55 -18.33
N THR A 62 -13.74 7.77 -19.26
CA THR A 62 -14.52 6.75 -19.95
C THR A 62 -14.81 5.59 -19.00
N ARG A 63 -15.97 4.96 -19.20
CA ARG A 63 -16.37 3.75 -18.47
C ARG A 63 -15.29 2.66 -18.47
N SER A 64 -14.53 2.56 -19.57
CA SER A 64 -13.42 1.62 -19.72
C SER A 64 -12.22 1.93 -18.81
N ILE A 65 -11.87 3.21 -18.62
CA ILE A 65 -10.79 3.64 -17.71
C ILE A 65 -11.20 3.35 -16.26
N LEU A 66 -12.46 3.65 -15.89
CA LEU A 66 -12.98 3.31 -14.57
C LEU A 66 -12.99 1.80 -14.32
N GLY A 67 -13.41 1.01 -15.30
CA GLY A 67 -13.37 -0.45 -15.22
C GLY A 67 -11.94 -0.97 -15.01
N LEU A 68 -10.97 -0.46 -15.77
CA LEU A 68 -9.56 -0.86 -15.62
C LEU A 68 -8.97 -0.41 -14.28
N ALA A 69 -9.34 0.77 -13.77
CA ALA A 69 -8.92 1.25 -12.46
C ALA A 69 -9.43 0.33 -11.33
N ILE A 70 -10.67 -0.14 -11.42
CA ILE A 70 -11.23 -1.10 -10.45
C ILE A 70 -10.50 -2.45 -10.53
N ILE A 71 -10.21 -2.94 -11.74
CA ILE A 71 -9.46 -4.20 -11.93
C ILE A 71 -8.05 -4.07 -11.32
N SER A 72 -7.36 -2.97 -11.62
CA SER A 72 -6.04 -2.65 -11.05
C SER A 72 -6.08 -2.62 -9.52
N LEU A 73 -7.10 -1.98 -8.95
CA LEU A 73 -7.29 -1.92 -7.50
C LEU A 73 -7.48 -3.31 -6.88
N LEU A 74 -8.29 -4.17 -7.48
CA LEU A 74 -8.52 -5.53 -6.99
C LEU A 74 -7.26 -6.40 -7.08
N LEU A 75 -6.52 -6.32 -8.20
CA LEU A 75 -5.25 -7.03 -8.38
C LEU A 75 -4.22 -6.61 -7.33
N ASN A 76 -4.08 -5.30 -7.10
CA ASN A 76 -3.18 -4.76 -6.09
C ASN A 76 -3.52 -5.28 -4.69
N VAL A 77 -4.80 -5.32 -4.31
CA VAL A 77 -5.23 -5.85 -3.01
C VAL A 77 -4.87 -7.32 -2.86
N ILE A 78 -5.10 -8.12 -3.90
CA ILE A 78 -4.75 -9.54 -3.90
C ILE A 78 -3.25 -9.70 -3.72
N LEU A 79 -2.44 -9.05 -4.55
CA LEU A 79 -0.99 -9.19 -4.51
C LEU A 79 -0.38 -8.67 -3.21
N TYR A 80 -0.89 -7.55 -2.70
CA TYR A 80 -0.51 -7.01 -1.41
C TYR A 80 -0.79 -8.01 -0.29
N ALA A 81 -1.99 -8.59 -0.24
CA ALA A 81 -2.37 -9.57 0.77
C ALA A 81 -1.52 -10.85 0.69
N PHE A 82 -1.30 -11.38 -0.50
CA PHE A 82 -0.47 -12.58 -0.71
C PHE A 82 0.97 -12.33 -0.28
N THR A 83 1.52 -11.15 -0.61
CA THR A 83 2.88 -10.79 -0.23
C THR A 83 3.02 -10.72 1.29
N ILE A 84 2.11 -10.03 1.98
CA ILE A 84 2.15 -9.92 3.44
C ILE A 84 1.98 -11.28 4.12
N LEU A 85 1.03 -12.10 3.68
CA LEU A 85 0.85 -13.46 4.22
C LEU A 85 2.12 -14.30 4.03
N ARG A 86 2.79 -14.14 2.88
CA ARG A 86 4.04 -14.87 2.64
C ARG A 86 5.18 -14.37 3.52
N VAL A 87 5.33 -13.06 3.69
CA VAL A 87 6.30 -12.48 4.63
C VAL A 87 6.02 -12.97 6.05
N HIS A 88 4.75 -13.01 6.46
CA HIS A 88 4.34 -13.53 7.76
C HIS A 88 4.79 -14.99 7.94
N GLN A 89 4.49 -15.85 6.98
CA GLN A 89 4.87 -17.27 7.06
C GLN A 89 6.38 -17.49 7.11
N ILE A 90 7.14 -16.78 6.27
CA ILE A 90 8.60 -16.88 6.24
C ILE A 90 9.19 -16.40 7.58
N SER A 91 8.62 -15.33 8.16
CA SER A 91 9.08 -14.78 9.44
C SER A 91 8.87 -15.74 10.61
N TYR A 92 7.80 -16.55 10.58
CA TYR A 92 7.52 -17.59 11.58
C TYR A 92 8.05 -18.99 11.20
N GLN A 93 8.88 -19.10 10.15
CA GLN A 93 9.45 -20.36 9.66
C GLN A 93 8.40 -21.47 9.38
N LYS A 94 7.14 -21.11 9.12
CA LYS A 94 6.10 -22.10 8.82
C LYS A 94 6.22 -22.56 7.38
N THR A 95 6.50 -23.83 7.15
CA THR A 95 6.42 -24.46 5.83
C THR A 95 4.96 -24.50 5.40
N THR A 96 4.54 -23.51 4.65
CA THR A 96 3.14 -23.38 4.24
C THR A 96 3.05 -23.39 2.74
N ASN A 97 2.21 -24.32 2.28
CA ASN A 97 1.86 -24.55 0.89
C ASN A 97 1.05 -23.34 0.36
N TRP A 98 1.13 -23.05 -0.94
CA TRP A 98 0.37 -21.95 -1.57
C TRP A 98 -1.14 -22.07 -1.32
N GLN A 99 -1.64 -23.30 -1.21
CA GLN A 99 -3.03 -23.63 -0.87
C GLN A 99 -3.47 -23.05 0.48
N ALA A 100 -2.58 -23.03 1.49
CA ALA A 100 -2.90 -22.50 2.81
C ALA A 100 -3.00 -20.96 2.80
N ILE A 101 -2.13 -20.28 2.03
CA ILE A 101 -2.22 -18.83 1.80
C ILE A 101 -3.55 -18.49 1.14
N PHE A 102 -3.89 -19.23 0.07
CA PHE A 102 -5.12 -19.03 -0.66
C PHE A 102 -6.35 -19.22 0.23
N TYR A 103 -6.34 -20.24 1.10
CA TYR A 103 -7.43 -20.49 2.05
C TYR A 103 -7.61 -19.37 3.09
N ILE A 104 -6.51 -18.85 3.65
CA ILE A 104 -6.58 -17.70 4.58
C ILE A 104 -7.11 -16.47 3.86
N PHE A 105 -6.61 -16.21 2.65
CA PHE A 105 -7.04 -15.09 1.83
C PHE A 105 -8.53 -15.18 1.47
N SER A 106 -9.00 -16.31 0.97
CA SER A 106 -10.40 -16.48 0.52
C SER A 106 -11.40 -16.28 1.66
N LYS A 107 -11.06 -16.73 2.87
CA LYS A 107 -11.87 -16.47 4.07
C LYS A 107 -11.92 -15.01 4.48
N LYS A 108 -10.91 -14.22 4.13
CA LYS A 108 -10.74 -12.84 4.58
C LYS A 108 -11.00 -11.79 3.50
N ILE A 109 -11.22 -12.20 2.25
CA ILE A 109 -11.33 -11.28 1.11
C ILE A 109 -12.40 -10.19 1.33
N LEU A 110 -13.57 -10.56 1.85
CA LEU A 110 -14.65 -9.61 2.13
C LEU A 110 -14.23 -8.60 3.21
N THR A 111 -13.61 -9.07 4.29
CA THR A 111 -13.09 -8.22 5.36
C THR A 111 -11.99 -7.27 4.87
N LEU A 112 -11.12 -7.74 3.98
CA LEU A 112 -10.04 -6.94 3.40
C LEU A 112 -10.58 -5.83 2.50
N ILE A 113 -11.56 -6.15 1.64
CA ILE A 113 -12.21 -5.17 0.76
C ILE A 113 -12.94 -4.10 1.59
N LEU A 114 -13.72 -4.51 2.60
CA LEU A 114 -14.40 -3.58 3.51
C LEU A 114 -13.39 -2.68 4.24
N THR A 115 -12.29 -3.26 4.74
CA THR A 115 -11.23 -2.49 5.41
C THR A 115 -10.63 -1.46 4.46
N MET A 116 -10.32 -1.85 3.23
CA MET A 116 -9.76 -0.95 2.24
C MET A 116 -10.71 0.21 1.97
N ILE A 117 -11.99 -0.06 1.69
CA ILE A 117 -12.98 0.98 1.41
C ILE A 117 -13.10 1.94 2.59
N ILE A 118 -13.33 1.43 3.80
CA ILE A 118 -13.56 2.27 4.98
C ILE A 118 -12.34 3.14 5.32
N VAL A 119 -11.13 2.59 5.19
CA VAL A 119 -9.90 3.31 5.53
C VAL A 119 -9.51 4.32 4.45
N THR A 120 -9.71 4.00 3.17
CA THR A 120 -9.28 4.88 2.05
C THR A 120 -10.30 5.93 1.66
N LEU A 121 -11.60 5.67 1.87
CA LEU A 121 -12.69 6.57 1.47
C LEU A 121 -12.56 8.00 2.03
N PRO A 122 -12.18 8.23 3.31
CA PRO A 122 -11.97 9.59 3.82
C PRO A 122 -10.91 10.38 3.06
N ILE A 123 -9.81 9.75 2.67
CA ILE A 123 -8.77 10.38 1.84
C ILE A 123 -9.29 10.66 0.43
N LEU A 124 -9.99 9.71 -0.18
CA LEU A 124 -10.51 9.87 -1.53
C LEU A 124 -11.51 11.03 -1.61
N MET A 125 -12.40 11.16 -0.63
CA MET A 125 -13.32 12.30 -0.55
C MET A 125 -12.58 13.64 -0.44
N GLY A 126 -11.52 13.70 0.37
CA GLY A 126 -10.66 14.88 0.46
C GLY A 126 -9.99 15.23 -0.87
N ALA A 127 -9.35 14.24 -1.50
CA ALA A 127 -8.64 14.40 -2.77
C ALA A 127 -9.56 14.85 -3.91
N VAL A 128 -10.73 14.23 -4.06
CA VAL A 128 -11.72 14.62 -5.09
C VAL A 128 -12.18 16.06 -4.89
N ASN A 129 -12.47 16.47 -3.66
CA ASN A 129 -12.88 17.84 -3.37
C ASN A 129 -11.77 18.86 -3.67
N LEU A 130 -10.50 18.53 -3.41
CA LEU A 130 -9.37 19.39 -3.77
C LEU A 130 -9.21 19.53 -5.29
N ILE A 131 -9.35 18.43 -6.03
CA ILE A 131 -9.28 18.46 -7.50
C ILE A 131 -10.40 19.33 -8.06
N ILE A 132 -11.65 19.13 -7.62
CA ILE A 132 -12.79 19.94 -8.06
C ILE A 132 -12.59 21.42 -7.72
N ALA A 133 -12.13 21.72 -6.51
CA ALA A 133 -11.83 23.09 -6.08
C ALA A 133 -10.75 23.76 -6.96
N SER A 134 -9.70 23.00 -7.33
CA SER A 134 -8.64 23.49 -8.22
C SER A 134 -9.14 23.76 -9.65
N LEU A 135 -10.02 22.90 -10.17
CA LEU A 135 -10.62 23.06 -11.51
C LEU A 135 -11.59 24.24 -11.56
N GLN A 136 -12.28 24.52 -10.47
CA GLN A 136 -13.21 25.64 -10.34
C GLN A 136 -12.52 26.97 -9.98
N GLY A 137 -11.20 26.98 -9.80
CA GLY A 137 -10.43 28.18 -9.43
C GLY A 137 -10.78 28.76 -8.06
N SER A 138 -11.46 28.00 -7.19
CA SER A 138 -11.89 28.46 -5.86
C SER A 138 -11.24 27.63 -4.76
N ALA A 139 -10.43 28.27 -3.93
CA ALA A 139 -9.84 27.63 -2.77
C ALA A 139 -10.90 27.44 -1.67
N SER A 140 -11.49 26.25 -1.60
CA SER A 140 -12.47 25.94 -0.56
C SER A 140 -11.78 25.48 0.73
N VAL A 141 -11.81 26.30 1.77
CA VAL A 141 -11.30 25.94 3.12
C VAL A 141 -11.91 24.62 3.61
N ALA A 142 -13.17 24.35 3.26
CA ALA A 142 -13.86 23.10 3.57
C ALA A 142 -13.18 21.86 2.95
N SER A 143 -12.69 21.93 1.71
CA SER A 143 -12.01 20.79 1.07
C SER A 143 -10.67 20.48 1.74
N LEU A 144 -9.95 21.52 2.16
CA LEU A 144 -8.72 21.38 2.95
C LEU A 144 -8.99 20.71 4.30
N LEU A 145 -10.02 21.15 5.03
CA LEU A 145 -10.38 20.54 6.31
C LEU A 145 -10.76 19.06 6.16
N ILE A 146 -11.60 18.73 5.17
CA ILE A 146 -11.98 17.34 4.89
C ILE A 146 -10.74 16.50 4.54
N SER A 147 -9.82 17.04 3.76
CA SER A 147 -8.58 16.36 3.39
C SER A 147 -7.66 16.11 4.58
N ILE A 148 -7.51 17.10 5.47
CA ILE A 148 -6.71 16.98 6.69
C ILE A 148 -7.31 15.90 7.61
N VAL A 149 -8.63 15.92 7.81
CA VAL A 149 -9.33 14.92 8.63
C VAL A 149 -9.22 13.53 8.00
N GLY A 150 -9.41 13.41 6.69
CA GLY A 150 -9.26 12.15 5.96
C GLY A 150 -7.86 11.57 6.09
N LEU A 151 -6.83 12.41 5.93
CA LEU A 151 -5.43 12.04 6.09
C LEU A 151 -5.13 11.61 7.53
N PHE A 152 -5.65 12.32 8.54
CA PHE A 152 -5.49 11.94 9.94
C PHE A 152 -6.08 10.56 10.25
N ILE A 153 -7.31 10.28 9.76
CA ILE A 153 -7.98 9.00 9.93
C ILE A 153 -7.17 7.88 9.25
N PHE A 154 -6.68 8.12 8.03
CA PHE A 154 -5.90 7.16 7.29
C PHE A 154 -4.56 6.84 7.93
N ILE A 155 -3.80 7.85 8.38
CA ILE A 155 -2.53 7.64 9.10
C ILE A 155 -2.75 6.72 10.29
N ARG A 156 -3.86 6.88 11.01
CA ARG A 156 -4.18 6.06 12.17
C ARG A 156 -4.59 4.64 11.84
N LEU A 157 -5.24 4.43 10.68
CA LEU A 157 -5.88 3.17 10.34
C LEU A 157 -5.18 2.41 9.22
N ASN A 158 -4.08 2.90 8.67
CA ASN A 158 -3.35 2.25 7.57
C ASN A 158 -2.90 0.81 7.89
N LEU A 159 -2.63 0.49 9.16
CA LEU A 159 -2.25 -0.85 9.61
C LEU A 159 -3.43 -1.81 9.79
N THR A 160 -4.67 -1.32 9.77
CA THR A 160 -5.88 -2.14 9.96
C THR A 160 -5.96 -3.25 8.92
N PHE A 161 -5.55 -2.97 7.68
CA PHE A 161 -5.49 -3.98 6.64
C PHE A 161 -4.58 -5.16 7.01
N VAL A 162 -3.42 -4.86 7.59
CA VAL A 162 -2.40 -5.86 7.97
C VAL A 162 -2.86 -6.66 9.20
N ASP A 163 -3.49 -6.00 10.17
CA ASP A 163 -4.09 -6.66 11.35
C ASP A 163 -5.22 -7.62 10.95
N CYS A 164 -6.16 -7.17 10.12
CA CYS A 164 -7.25 -7.99 9.58
C CYS A 164 -6.73 -9.24 8.86
N LEU A 165 -5.58 -9.15 8.22
CA LEU A 165 -4.99 -10.24 7.43
C LEU A 165 -4.30 -11.28 8.32
N ILE A 166 -3.57 -10.84 9.35
CA ILE A 166 -2.75 -11.70 10.21
C ILE A 166 -3.57 -12.29 11.36
N THR A 167 -4.46 -11.51 11.93
CA THR A 167 -5.24 -11.89 13.11
C THR A 167 -6.50 -12.64 12.70
N ALA A 168 -6.97 -13.61 13.48
CA ALA A 168 -8.22 -14.34 13.23
C ALA A 168 -9.51 -13.51 13.52
N ASP A 169 -9.35 -12.27 13.96
CA ASP A 169 -10.44 -11.46 14.47
C ASP A 169 -11.29 -10.80 13.36
N SER A 170 -12.50 -10.38 13.76
CA SER A 170 -13.41 -9.63 12.90
C SER A 170 -12.84 -8.25 12.54
N PHE A 171 -13.39 -7.66 11.46
CA PHE A 171 -13.07 -6.30 11.03
C PHE A 171 -13.13 -5.28 12.17
N VAL A 172 -14.24 -5.29 12.91
CA VAL A 172 -14.51 -4.32 13.99
C VAL A 172 -13.48 -4.44 15.10
N ASN A 173 -13.09 -5.67 15.46
CA ASN A 173 -12.09 -5.91 16.49
C ASN A 173 -10.71 -5.44 16.05
N SER A 174 -10.34 -5.69 14.79
CA SER A 174 -9.07 -5.24 14.22
C SER A 174 -9.00 -3.71 14.14
N PHE A 175 -10.09 -3.08 13.67
CA PHE A 175 -10.24 -1.63 13.64
C PHE A 175 -10.10 -1.00 15.02
N LYS A 176 -10.84 -1.52 16.01
CA LYS A 176 -10.81 -1.02 17.39
C LYS A 176 -9.41 -1.17 17.99
N ARG A 177 -8.74 -2.30 17.73
CA ARG A 177 -7.38 -2.56 18.20
C ARG A 177 -6.39 -1.55 17.62
N VAL A 178 -6.34 -1.42 16.30
CA VAL A 178 -5.41 -0.49 15.63
C VAL A 178 -5.69 0.94 16.03
N TRP A 179 -6.96 1.33 16.19
CA TRP A 179 -7.35 2.66 16.65
C TRP A 179 -6.85 2.95 18.08
N LEU A 180 -7.10 2.05 19.03
CA LEU A 180 -6.69 2.23 20.43
C LEU A 180 -5.18 2.29 20.58
N ILE A 181 -4.46 1.44 19.85
CA ILE A 181 -3.00 1.41 19.88
C ILE A 181 -2.43 2.65 19.16
N GLY A 182 -3.01 3.02 18.03
CA GLY A 182 -2.61 4.19 17.25
C GLY A 182 -2.75 5.49 18.01
N ALA A 183 -3.81 5.63 18.82
CA ALA A 183 -4.01 6.81 19.67
C ALA A 183 -2.82 7.07 20.62
N ARG A 184 -2.12 6.01 21.07
CA ARG A 184 -0.97 6.12 21.98
C ARG A 184 0.35 6.43 21.27
N GLN A 185 0.47 6.14 19.97
CA GLN A 185 1.74 6.22 19.23
C GLN A 185 1.62 6.98 17.90
N ASN A 186 0.87 8.09 17.88
CA ASN A 186 0.66 8.90 16.67
C ASN A 186 1.97 9.29 15.97
N LYS A 187 3.02 9.65 16.73
CA LYS A 187 4.33 10.03 16.15
C LYS A 187 4.92 8.91 15.29
N ASN A 188 4.86 7.66 15.76
CA ASN A 188 5.39 6.52 15.02
C ASN A 188 4.56 6.22 13.76
N LEU A 189 3.23 6.36 13.84
CA LEU A 189 2.36 6.19 12.67
C LEU A 189 2.58 7.27 11.61
N ILE A 190 2.85 8.51 12.01
CA ILE A 190 3.17 9.61 11.09
C ILE A 190 4.50 9.34 10.38
N VAL A 191 5.55 8.96 11.11
CA VAL A 191 6.86 8.63 10.51
C VAL A 191 6.73 7.41 9.57
N PHE A 192 6.00 6.37 10.00
CA PHE A 192 5.70 5.23 9.14
C PHE A 192 4.96 5.64 7.87
N PHE A 193 3.95 6.51 7.99
CA PHE A 193 3.19 7.01 6.85
C PHE A 193 4.10 7.76 5.87
N LEU A 194 4.95 8.66 6.36
CA LEU A 194 5.92 9.39 5.53
C LEU A 194 6.85 8.43 4.80
N ILE A 195 7.41 7.43 5.48
CA ILE A 195 8.32 6.47 4.83
C ILE A 195 7.56 5.63 3.79
N ASN A 196 6.41 5.06 4.17
CA ASN A 196 5.75 4.03 3.36
C ASN A 196 4.89 4.59 2.22
N TYR A 197 4.26 5.75 2.41
CA TYR A 197 3.33 6.33 1.44
C TYR A 197 3.89 7.57 0.73
N LEU A 198 5.00 8.15 1.21
CA LEU A 198 5.68 9.25 0.53
C LEU A 198 7.03 8.80 -0.03
N VAL A 199 7.96 8.35 0.82
CA VAL A 199 9.36 8.09 0.41
C VAL A 199 9.47 6.92 -0.56
N PHE A 200 8.91 5.75 -0.24
CA PHE A 200 9.01 4.60 -1.15
C PHE A 200 8.31 4.82 -2.50
N PRO A 201 7.05 5.33 -2.55
CA PRO A 201 6.42 5.65 -3.82
C PRO A 201 7.18 6.72 -4.60
N PHE A 202 7.73 7.74 -3.94
CA PHE A 202 8.55 8.75 -4.60
C PHE A 202 9.77 8.13 -5.27
N ILE A 203 10.54 7.29 -4.56
CA ILE A 203 11.70 6.59 -5.13
C ILE A 203 11.27 5.70 -6.30
N SER A 204 10.23 4.89 -6.10
CA SER A 204 9.70 3.95 -7.09
C SER A 204 9.27 4.66 -8.39
N ASN A 205 8.53 5.76 -8.27
CA ASN A 205 8.01 6.51 -9.41
C ASN A 205 9.12 7.26 -10.15
N ASN A 206 10.11 7.81 -9.44
CA ASN A 206 11.25 8.47 -10.09
C ASN A 206 12.10 7.46 -10.88
N ILE A 207 12.32 6.25 -10.34
CA ILE A 207 13.03 5.17 -11.06
C ILE A 207 12.31 4.84 -12.37
N ALA A 208 10.97 4.75 -12.34
CA ALA A 208 10.18 4.44 -13.52
C ALA A 208 10.19 5.59 -14.55
N HIS A 209 10.10 6.84 -14.10
CA HIS A 209 9.99 8.01 -15.00
C HIS A 209 11.31 8.40 -15.68
N ILE A 210 12.46 8.29 -14.99
CA ILE A 210 13.76 8.74 -15.54
C ILE A 210 14.15 7.95 -16.81
N PHE A 211 13.59 6.76 -17.01
CA PHE A 211 13.98 5.87 -18.11
C PHE A 211 12.80 5.39 -18.96
N ALA A 212 11.66 6.08 -18.89
CA ALA A 212 10.46 5.74 -19.65
C ALA A 212 10.68 5.82 -21.18
N ASP A 213 11.56 6.71 -21.63
CA ASP A 213 11.84 6.92 -23.07
C ASP A 213 12.65 5.78 -23.71
N ASN A 214 13.36 4.98 -22.89
CA ASN A 214 14.17 3.87 -23.36
C ASN A 214 13.37 2.55 -23.34
N THR A 215 12.69 2.23 -24.43
CA THR A 215 11.84 1.03 -24.57
C THR A 215 12.54 -0.29 -24.20
N VAL A 216 13.85 -0.40 -24.45
CA VAL A 216 14.66 -1.59 -24.12
C VAL A 216 14.96 -1.69 -22.62
N LEU A 217 15.20 -0.55 -21.95
CA LEU A 217 15.55 -0.52 -20.53
C LEU A 217 14.33 -0.40 -19.61
N ALA A 218 13.19 0.06 -20.13
CA ALA A 218 11.96 0.26 -19.36
C ALA A 218 11.54 -0.98 -18.54
N PRO A 219 11.56 -2.23 -19.06
CA PRO A 219 11.22 -3.41 -18.27
C PRO A 219 12.14 -3.64 -17.06
N ILE A 220 13.44 -3.34 -17.20
CA ILE A 220 14.43 -3.49 -16.13
C ILE A 220 14.15 -2.48 -15.01
N PHE A 221 13.82 -1.24 -15.37
CA PHE A 221 13.50 -0.20 -14.39
C PHE A 221 12.14 -0.40 -13.73
N ILE A 222 11.14 -0.91 -14.44
CA ILE A 222 9.86 -1.33 -13.87
C ILE A 222 10.08 -2.46 -12.85
N TRP A 223 10.95 -3.42 -13.18
CA TRP A 223 11.34 -4.45 -12.23
C TRP A 223 12.05 -3.87 -10.99
N LEU A 224 12.99 -2.94 -11.17
CA LEU A 224 13.69 -2.28 -10.06
C LEU A 224 12.73 -1.47 -9.16
N SER A 225 11.78 -0.76 -9.75
CA SER A 225 10.68 -0.09 -9.04
C SER A 225 9.84 -1.10 -8.24
N SER A 226 9.54 -2.26 -8.84
CA SER A 226 8.81 -3.35 -8.17
C SER A 226 9.59 -3.95 -6.99
N VAL A 227 10.93 -3.98 -7.05
CA VAL A 227 11.77 -4.38 -5.91
C VAL A 227 11.60 -3.43 -4.73
N VAL A 228 11.57 -2.11 -4.98
CA VAL A 228 11.30 -1.10 -3.93
C VAL A 228 9.90 -1.29 -3.36
N TYR A 229 8.91 -1.55 -4.20
CA TYR A 229 7.55 -1.81 -3.76
C TYR A 229 7.45 -3.04 -2.84
N VAL A 230 8.03 -4.18 -3.23
CA VAL A 230 8.05 -5.38 -2.39
C VAL A 230 8.80 -5.13 -1.08
N PHE A 231 9.89 -4.37 -1.11
CA PHE A 231 10.61 -3.98 0.11
C PHE A 231 9.71 -3.16 1.06
N SER A 232 8.92 -2.22 0.52
CA SER A 232 7.92 -1.45 1.27
C SER A 232 6.91 -2.35 1.99
N LEU A 233 6.50 -3.45 1.36
CA LEU A 233 5.58 -4.42 1.96
C LEU A 233 6.22 -5.21 3.11
N VAL A 234 7.47 -5.63 2.95
CA VAL A 234 8.26 -6.26 4.03
C VAL A 234 8.42 -5.31 5.21
N PHE A 235 8.75 -4.05 4.92
CA PHE A 235 8.89 -3.00 5.93
C PHE A 235 7.57 -2.75 6.67
N THR A 236 6.45 -2.67 5.95
CA THR A 236 5.10 -2.53 6.52
C THR A 236 4.77 -3.67 7.47
N TYR A 237 5.01 -4.91 7.05
CA TYR A 237 4.77 -6.08 7.90
C TYR A 237 5.63 -6.03 9.19
N ARG A 238 6.92 -5.72 9.08
CA ARG A 238 7.82 -5.67 10.24
C ARG A 238 7.45 -4.54 11.20
N PHE A 239 7.16 -3.36 10.65
CA PHE A 239 6.65 -2.24 11.45
C PHE A 239 5.37 -2.62 12.19
N TYR A 240 4.42 -3.27 11.51
CA TYR A 240 3.21 -3.80 12.14
C TYR A 240 3.50 -4.74 13.31
N THR A 241 4.41 -5.70 13.14
CA THR A 241 4.75 -6.64 14.23
C THR A 241 5.36 -5.94 15.44
N CYS A 242 6.29 -5.01 15.24
CA CYS A 242 6.85 -4.21 16.34
C CYS A 242 5.78 -3.32 16.99
N PHE A 243 4.92 -2.70 16.19
CA PHE A 243 3.84 -1.84 16.66
C PHE A 243 2.85 -2.60 17.56
N MET A 244 2.49 -3.82 17.20
CA MET A 244 1.62 -4.66 18.03
C MET A 244 2.32 -5.20 19.29
N GLN A 245 3.57 -5.64 19.17
CA GLN A 245 4.35 -6.22 20.30
C GLN A 245 4.62 -5.22 21.42
N VAL A 246 4.94 -3.97 21.10
CA VAL A 246 5.20 -2.94 22.12
C VAL A 246 3.99 -2.73 23.03
N ASN A 247 2.78 -2.96 22.51
CA ASN A 247 1.54 -2.66 23.22
C ASN A 247 0.95 -3.86 23.96
N SER A 248 1.22 -5.11 23.54
CA SER A 248 0.87 -6.30 24.33
C SER A 248 1.63 -6.37 25.66
N VAL A 249 2.87 -5.88 25.70
CA VAL A 249 3.68 -5.80 26.94
C VAL A 249 3.14 -4.72 27.88
N SER A 250 2.75 -3.56 27.36
CA SER A 250 2.20 -2.45 28.18
C SER A 250 0.84 -2.73 28.82
N SER A 251 0.10 -3.73 28.32
CA SER A 251 -1.16 -4.19 28.93
C SER A 251 -0.97 -5.21 30.04
N VAL A 252 0.23 -5.80 30.17
CA VAL A 252 0.58 -6.73 31.25
C VAL A 252 1.13 -5.97 32.46
N GLU A 253 1.85 -4.86 32.26
CA GLU A 253 2.34 -4.01 33.36
C GLU A 253 1.28 -3.08 33.98
N ASN A 254 0.08 -3.00 33.40
CA ASN A 254 -1.04 -2.20 33.94
C ASN A 254 -2.20 -3.06 34.48
N LYS A 255 -1.91 -4.31 34.86
CA LYS A 255 -2.78 -5.18 35.66
C LYS A 255 -2.06 -5.58 36.93
#